data_AF-A0ABD5VF58-F1
#
_entry.id   AF-A0ABD5VF58-F1
#
_cell.length_a   1.000
_cell.length_b   1.000
_cell.length_c   1.000
_cell.angle_alpha   90.00
_cell.angle_beta   90.00
_cell.angle_gamma   90.00
#
_symmetry.space_group_name_H-M   'P 1'
#
loop_
_entity.id
_entity.type
_entity.pdbx_description
1 polymer ?
#
loop_
_entity_poly.entity_id
_entity_poly.type
_entity_poly.pdbx_seq_one_letter_code
_entity_poly.pdbx_strand_id
1 'polypeptide(L)'
;MLDLRFSDDELRDRRDHIETFIQDVVADAGADGAVLGLSGGVDSTTTAYLAASALGKENLRGLVLPAEVSSDGNMSDAERVAEDLGIEYDVVEIEPIVDALVDAVPGSDRDRTAVGNTRARVRGVLNYYVANEENRVVLGTGNRAEALTGYFTKYGDQAVDCNPIGNLYKQQVRQLAAHLGAPDDLAEKQATAELWADQTDEGELGLDYDTIDAILALHVDGDLSPAATERALDVDRDAITQVRELYEASKHKRAMPPAPVDPTP
;
A
#
# COMPACT_ATOMS: atom_id res chain seq x y z
N MET A 1 -0.55 -6.23 -23.44
CA MET A 1 0.09 -5.32 -22.48
C MET A 1 1.45 -5.87 -22.08
N LEU A 2 2.39 -5.03 -21.64
CA LEU A 2 3.73 -5.48 -21.24
C LEU A 2 3.63 -6.38 -20.01
N ASP A 3 4.24 -7.57 -20.07
CA ASP A 3 4.32 -8.49 -18.95
C ASP A 3 5.54 -8.13 -18.08
N LEU A 4 5.29 -7.60 -16.89
CA LEU A 4 6.33 -7.21 -15.93
C LEU A 4 6.63 -8.31 -14.91
N ARG A 5 5.99 -9.47 -15.02
CA ARG A 5 6.15 -10.57 -14.07
C ARG A 5 7.55 -11.16 -14.16
N PHE A 6 8.01 -11.63 -13.02
CA PHE A 6 9.29 -12.28 -12.87
C PHE A 6 9.23 -13.71 -13.41
N SER A 7 10.36 -14.23 -13.89
CA SER A 7 10.56 -15.68 -14.01
C SER A 7 10.54 -16.35 -12.63
N ASP A 8 10.38 -17.68 -12.58
CA ASP A 8 10.33 -18.42 -11.31
C ASP A 8 11.58 -18.19 -10.43
N ASP A 9 12.76 -18.09 -11.05
CA ASP A 9 14.01 -17.88 -10.32
C ASP A 9 14.11 -16.43 -9.80
N GLU A 10 13.77 -15.44 -10.63
CA GLU A 10 13.70 -14.02 -10.21
C GLU A 10 12.66 -13.79 -9.10
N LEU A 11 11.55 -14.52 -9.14
CA LEU A 11 10.48 -14.42 -8.15
C LEU A 11 10.93 -14.94 -6.78
N ARG A 12 11.63 -16.07 -6.74
CA ARG A 12 12.24 -16.61 -5.51
C ARG A 12 13.30 -15.66 -4.96
N ASP A 13 14.20 -15.18 -5.82
CA ASP A 13 15.23 -14.22 -5.43
C ASP A 13 14.61 -12.93 -4.86
N ARG A 14 13.54 -12.44 -5.47
CA ARG A 14 12.82 -11.24 -5.00
C ARG A 14 12.15 -11.48 -3.66
N ARG A 15 11.49 -12.63 -3.46
CA ARG A 15 10.90 -13.00 -2.17
C ARG A 15 11.96 -13.02 -1.08
N ASP A 16 13.04 -13.79 -1.28
CA ASP A 16 14.10 -13.97 -0.29
C ASP A 16 14.76 -12.63 0.07
N HIS A 17 14.94 -11.75 -0.91
CA HIS A 17 15.45 -10.41 -0.69
C HIS A 17 14.49 -9.53 0.15
N ILE A 18 13.18 -9.59 -0.11
CA ILE A 18 12.19 -8.82 0.65
C ILE A 18 12.07 -9.37 2.08
N GLU A 19 12.09 -10.68 2.28
CA GLU A 19 12.07 -11.29 3.61
C GLU A 19 13.30 -10.87 4.43
N THR A 20 14.49 -10.90 3.80
CA THR A 20 15.72 -10.40 4.43
C THR A 20 15.59 -8.92 4.80
N PHE A 21 15.05 -8.10 3.89
CA PHE A 21 14.82 -6.67 4.16
C PHE A 21 13.88 -6.44 5.36
N ILE A 22 12.81 -7.22 5.50
CA ILE A 22 11.89 -7.13 6.65
C ILE A 22 12.64 -7.49 7.94
N GLN A 23 13.43 -8.56 7.93
CA GLN A 23 14.23 -8.98 9.09
C GLN A 23 15.23 -7.90 9.49
N ASP A 24 15.94 -7.32 8.52
CA ASP A 24 16.93 -6.27 8.75
C ASP A 24 16.28 -5.00 9.33
N VAL A 25 15.12 -4.57 8.81
CA VAL A 25 14.39 -3.41 9.35
C VAL A 25 14.01 -3.60 10.82
N VAL A 26 13.48 -4.77 11.18
CA VAL A 26 13.11 -5.08 12.57
C VAL A 26 14.37 -5.12 13.46
N ALA A 27 15.43 -5.78 13.00
CA ALA A 27 16.67 -5.93 13.75
C ALA A 27 17.40 -4.59 13.96
N ASP A 28 17.51 -3.76 12.92
CA ASP A 28 18.16 -2.45 12.97
C ASP A 28 17.41 -1.47 13.88
N ALA A 29 16.08 -1.59 13.96
CA ALA A 29 15.25 -0.83 14.88
C ALA A 29 15.36 -1.31 16.34
N GLY A 30 15.90 -2.51 16.58
CA GLY A 30 15.84 -3.16 17.90
C GLY A 30 14.41 -3.49 18.34
N ALA A 31 13.53 -3.73 17.36
CA ALA A 31 12.12 -4.03 17.58
C ALA A 31 11.89 -5.53 17.82
N ASP A 32 10.82 -5.86 18.52
CA ASP A 32 10.41 -7.23 18.85
C ASP A 32 9.55 -7.86 17.75
N GLY A 33 9.17 -7.10 16.72
CA GLY A 33 8.37 -7.58 15.60
C GLY A 33 7.78 -6.45 14.76
N ALA A 34 6.67 -6.74 14.08
CA ALA A 34 6.00 -5.83 13.16
C ALA A 34 4.49 -5.70 13.45
N VAL A 35 3.94 -4.53 13.14
CA VAL A 35 2.50 -4.23 13.04
C VAL A 35 2.17 -3.97 11.57
N LEU A 36 1.03 -4.48 11.12
CA LEU A 36 0.53 -4.30 9.75
C LEU A 36 -0.98 -4.02 9.75
N GLY A 37 -1.39 -2.97 9.05
CA GLY A 37 -2.81 -2.73 8.75
C GLY A 37 -3.32 -3.73 7.70
N LEU A 38 -4.35 -4.50 8.02
CA LEU A 38 -4.97 -5.47 7.13
C LEU A 38 -6.27 -4.88 6.55
N SER A 39 -6.29 -4.71 5.23
CA SER A 39 -7.48 -4.29 4.47
C SER A 39 -8.15 -5.45 3.73
N GLY A 40 -7.48 -6.60 3.61
CA GLY A 40 -7.96 -7.71 2.77
C GLY A 40 -7.85 -7.42 1.26
N GLY A 41 -7.07 -6.40 0.88
CA GLY A 41 -6.62 -6.18 -0.49
C GLY A 41 -5.32 -6.94 -0.78
N VAL A 42 -4.94 -7.04 -2.06
CA VAL A 42 -3.78 -7.83 -2.47
C VAL A 42 -2.46 -7.31 -1.87
N ASP A 43 -2.28 -6.01 -1.71
CA ASP A 43 -1.01 -5.45 -1.21
C ASP A 43 -0.81 -5.77 0.27
N SER A 44 -1.83 -5.55 1.10
CA SER A 44 -1.77 -5.89 2.53
C SER A 44 -1.67 -7.40 2.74
N THR A 45 -2.36 -8.20 1.93
CA THR A 45 -2.24 -9.66 1.92
C THR A 45 -0.80 -10.09 1.60
N THR A 46 -0.21 -9.57 0.52
CA THR A 46 1.16 -9.93 0.11
C THR A 46 2.18 -9.57 1.19
N THR A 47 2.09 -8.35 1.74
CA THR A 47 2.97 -7.93 2.84
C THR A 47 2.79 -8.80 4.09
N ALA A 48 1.56 -9.21 4.43
CA ALA A 48 1.30 -10.07 5.57
C ALA A 48 1.96 -11.46 5.40
N TYR A 49 1.81 -12.08 4.22
CA TYR A 49 2.44 -13.37 3.92
C TYR A 49 3.97 -13.28 3.97
N LEU A 50 4.57 -12.23 3.38
CA LEU A 50 6.02 -11.99 3.45
C LEU A 50 6.50 -11.80 4.89
N ALA A 51 5.81 -10.98 5.67
CA ALA A 51 6.20 -10.68 7.04
C ALA A 51 6.05 -11.90 7.96
N ALA A 52 4.96 -12.68 7.83
CA ALA A 52 4.77 -13.90 8.59
C ALA A 52 5.83 -14.97 8.26
N SER A 53 6.22 -15.09 6.98
CA SER A 53 7.32 -15.95 6.53
C SER A 53 8.66 -15.50 7.10
N ALA A 54 8.95 -14.20 7.03
CA ALA A 54 10.23 -13.61 7.43
C ALA A 54 10.45 -13.58 8.95
N LEU A 55 9.42 -13.24 9.72
CA LEU A 55 9.53 -12.96 11.15
C LEU A 55 8.96 -14.08 12.03
N GLY A 56 8.16 -14.99 11.47
CA GLY A 56 7.30 -15.88 12.23
C GLY A 56 5.99 -15.19 12.62
N LYS A 57 4.90 -15.96 12.61
CA LYS A 57 3.53 -15.44 12.82
C LYS A 57 3.33 -14.79 14.20
N GLU A 58 4.08 -15.23 15.21
CA GLU A 58 4.06 -14.68 16.57
C GLU A 58 4.62 -13.25 16.65
N ASN A 59 5.48 -12.87 15.69
CA ASN A 59 6.13 -11.56 15.67
C ASN A 59 5.42 -10.58 14.72
N LEU A 60 4.24 -10.94 14.20
CA LEU A 60 3.41 -10.09 13.36
C LEU A 60 2.04 -9.84 14.03
N ARG A 61 1.68 -8.57 14.20
CA ARG A 61 0.38 -8.12 14.72
C ARG A 61 -0.41 -7.47 13.59
N GLY A 62 -1.56 -8.04 13.26
CA GLY A 62 -2.50 -7.48 12.29
C GLY A 62 -3.46 -6.48 12.95
N LEU A 63 -3.79 -5.40 12.28
CA LEU A 63 -4.90 -4.51 12.67
C LEU A 63 -5.91 -4.39 11.54
N VAL A 64 -7.13 -4.83 11.79
CA VAL A 64 -8.26 -4.67 10.87
C VAL A 64 -9.00 -3.40 11.30
N LEU A 65 -8.96 -2.37 10.44
CA LEU A 65 -9.37 -1.01 10.79
C LEU A 65 -10.54 -0.50 9.90
N PRO A 66 -11.72 -1.14 9.98
CA PRO A 66 -12.84 -0.82 9.12
C PRO A 66 -13.48 0.51 9.52
N ALA A 67 -14.10 1.20 8.55
CA ALA A 67 -14.94 2.36 8.84
C ALA A 67 -16.14 1.93 9.70
N GLU A 68 -16.89 0.92 9.24
CA GLU A 68 -17.97 0.30 10.00
C GLU A 68 -17.68 -1.19 10.17
N VAL A 69 -17.91 -1.73 11.38
CA VAL A 69 -17.79 -3.17 11.62
C VAL A 69 -18.96 -3.87 10.94
N SER A 70 -18.66 -4.82 10.06
CA SER A 70 -19.68 -5.66 9.43
C SER A 70 -20.42 -6.50 10.47
N SER A 71 -21.70 -6.79 10.22
CA SER A 71 -22.56 -7.54 11.16
C SER A 71 -22.00 -8.93 11.52
N ASP A 72 -22.28 -9.38 12.76
CA ASP A 72 -21.96 -10.72 13.28
C ASP A 72 -22.35 -11.83 12.29
N GLY A 73 -21.37 -12.41 11.59
CA GLY A 73 -21.56 -13.58 10.74
C GLY A 73 -20.86 -13.57 9.37
N ASN A 74 -20.25 -12.46 8.95
CA ASN A 74 -19.42 -12.43 7.76
C ASN A 74 -18.01 -11.96 8.11
N MET A 75 -17.04 -12.88 8.06
CA MET A 75 -15.64 -12.57 8.26
C MET A 75 -15.16 -11.68 7.12
N SER A 76 -14.51 -10.56 7.44
CA SER A 76 -13.90 -9.74 6.40
C SER A 76 -12.71 -10.46 5.77
N ASP A 77 -12.36 -10.10 4.53
CA ASP A 77 -11.17 -10.65 3.88
C ASP A 77 -9.89 -10.37 4.67
N ALA A 78 -9.84 -9.23 5.37
CA ALA A 78 -8.73 -8.86 6.24
C ALA A 78 -8.55 -9.83 7.41
N GLU A 79 -9.66 -10.22 8.05
CA GLU A 79 -9.66 -11.21 9.13
C GLU A 79 -9.31 -12.61 8.60
N ARG A 80 -9.84 -12.99 7.43
CA ARG A 80 -9.50 -14.25 6.77
C ARG A 80 -7.99 -14.38 6.54
N VAL A 81 -7.32 -13.32 6.06
CA VAL A 81 -5.85 -13.30 5.90
C VAL A 81 -5.15 -13.56 7.24
N ALA A 82 -5.61 -12.91 8.32
CA ALA A 82 -5.01 -13.08 9.63
C ALA A 82 -5.17 -14.52 10.16
N GLU A 83 -6.36 -15.11 9.98
CA GLU A 83 -6.64 -16.49 10.38
C GLU A 83 -5.85 -17.51 9.55
N ASP A 84 -5.77 -17.34 8.24
CA ASP A 84 -5.02 -18.22 7.33
C ASP A 84 -3.53 -18.26 7.69
N LEU A 85 -2.96 -17.11 8.07
CA LEU A 85 -1.57 -17.00 8.52
C LEU A 85 -1.38 -17.41 10.00
N GLY A 86 -2.46 -17.46 10.77
CA GLY A 86 -2.45 -17.71 12.21
C GLY A 86 -1.70 -16.64 13.01
N ILE A 87 -1.80 -15.38 12.58
CA ILE A 87 -1.22 -14.21 13.25
C ILE A 87 -2.22 -13.63 14.25
N GLU A 88 -1.72 -12.95 15.27
CA GLU A 88 -2.59 -12.22 16.20
C GLU A 88 -3.13 -10.95 15.53
N TYR A 89 -4.42 -10.68 15.68
CA TYR A 89 -5.04 -9.48 15.12
C TYR A 89 -6.13 -8.90 16.02
N ASP A 90 -6.38 -7.59 15.87
CA ASP A 90 -7.55 -6.92 16.45
C ASP A 90 -8.38 -6.25 15.37
N VAL A 91 -9.68 -6.10 15.66
CA VAL A 91 -10.61 -5.28 14.87
C VAL A 91 -10.92 -4.00 15.64
N VAL A 92 -10.68 -2.85 15.04
CA VAL A 92 -10.95 -1.54 15.66
C VAL A 92 -11.73 -0.66 14.68
N GLU A 93 -12.98 -0.35 15.03
CA GLU A 93 -13.81 0.59 14.27
C GLU A 93 -13.23 2.01 14.33
N ILE A 94 -12.98 2.61 13.16
CA ILE A 94 -12.34 3.93 13.11
C ILE A 94 -13.31 5.10 13.00
N GLU A 95 -14.56 4.88 12.55
CA GLU A 95 -15.48 5.98 12.27
C GLU A 95 -15.77 6.86 13.50
N PRO A 96 -15.94 6.33 14.72
CA PRO A 96 -16.10 7.19 15.91
C PRO A 96 -14.93 8.16 16.16
N ILE A 97 -13.70 7.74 15.82
CA ILE A 97 -12.50 8.56 15.94
C ILE A 97 -12.47 9.61 14.82
N VAL A 98 -12.84 9.21 13.61
CA VAL A 98 -12.92 10.09 12.43
C VAL A 98 -13.96 11.18 12.65
N ASP A 99 -15.16 10.83 13.12
CA ASP A 99 -16.23 11.78 13.44
C ASP A 99 -15.78 12.78 14.51
N ALA A 100 -15.12 12.32 15.57
CA ALA A 100 -14.59 13.20 16.61
C ALA A 100 -13.59 14.24 16.05
N LEU A 101 -12.74 13.84 15.09
CA LEU A 101 -11.80 14.75 14.43
C LEU A 101 -12.52 15.73 13.49
N VAL A 102 -13.50 15.25 12.73
CA VAL A 102 -14.26 16.06 11.77
C VAL A 102 -15.12 17.10 12.49
N ASP A 103 -15.79 16.72 13.58
CA ASP A 103 -16.67 17.60 14.36
C ASP A 103 -15.88 18.64 15.19
N ALA A 104 -14.61 18.36 15.48
CA ALA A 104 -13.73 19.32 16.16
C ALA A 104 -13.37 20.54 15.27
N VAL A 105 -13.56 20.46 13.94
CA VAL A 105 -13.24 21.54 13.00
C VAL A 105 -14.46 22.45 12.78
N PRO A 106 -14.42 23.73 13.24
CA PRO A 106 -15.56 24.63 13.09
C PRO A 106 -15.91 24.89 11.62
N GLY A 107 -17.18 24.70 11.26
CA GLY A 107 -17.66 24.94 9.90
C GLY A 107 -17.22 23.88 8.88
N SER A 108 -16.84 22.68 9.34
CA SER A 108 -16.55 21.55 8.45
C SER A 108 -17.77 21.18 7.60
N ASP A 109 -17.61 21.21 6.27
CA ASP A 109 -18.61 20.75 5.31
C ASP A 109 -18.52 19.24 5.04
N ARG A 110 -17.69 18.51 5.80
CA ARG A 110 -17.45 17.06 5.64
C ARG A 110 -17.12 16.66 4.19
N ASP A 111 -16.22 17.41 3.55
CA ASP A 111 -15.74 17.10 2.20
C ASP A 111 -15.27 15.64 2.09
N ARG A 112 -15.73 14.93 1.04
CA ARG A 112 -15.51 13.49 0.86
C ARG A 112 -14.01 13.14 0.89
N THR A 113 -13.19 13.90 0.19
CA THR A 113 -11.75 13.67 0.08
C THR A 113 -11.05 13.98 1.40
N ALA A 114 -11.45 15.05 2.08
CA ALA A 114 -10.93 15.38 3.40
C ALA A 114 -11.22 14.26 4.43
N VAL A 115 -12.47 13.77 4.49
CA VAL A 115 -12.86 12.68 5.39
C VAL A 115 -12.13 11.37 5.04
N GLY A 116 -12.04 11.01 3.76
CA GLY A 116 -11.28 9.84 3.31
C GLY A 116 -9.81 9.89 3.74
N ASN A 117 -9.15 11.04 3.54
CA ASN A 117 -7.78 11.23 4.03
C ASN A 117 -7.67 11.16 5.56
N THR A 118 -8.69 11.62 6.30
CA THR A 118 -8.72 11.47 7.76
C THR A 118 -8.81 10.00 8.17
N ARG A 119 -9.63 9.18 7.50
CA ARG A 119 -9.68 7.71 7.74
C ARG A 119 -8.30 7.08 7.58
N ALA A 120 -7.61 7.34 6.46
CA ALA A 120 -6.27 6.82 6.21
C ALA A 120 -5.26 7.26 7.29
N ARG A 121 -5.34 8.51 7.77
CA ARG A 121 -4.49 9.02 8.85
C ARG A 121 -4.80 8.40 10.22
N VAL A 122 -6.07 8.20 10.55
CA VAL A 122 -6.48 7.52 11.79
C VAL A 122 -5.94 6.09 11.80
N ARG A 123 -6.00 5.37 10.66
CA ARG A 123 -5.40 4.03 10.54
C ARG A 123 -3.89 4.05 10.83
N GLY A 124 -3.16 5.00 10.25
CA GLY A 124 -1.74 5.19 10.53
C GLY A 124 -1.43 5.49 12.00
N VAL A 125 -2.26 6.33 12.65
CA VAL A 125 -2.14 6.62 14.09
C VAL A 125 -2.34 5.35 14.93
N LEU A 126 -3.34 4.53 14.63
CA LEU A 126 -3.61 3.30 15.37
C LEU A 126 -2.50 2.26 15.18
N ASN A 127 -1.99 2.10 13.95
CA ASN A 127 -0.83 1.23 13.68
C ASN A 127 0.38 1.62 14.54
N TYR A 128 0.75 2.91 14.54
CA TYR A 128 1.86 3.38 15.35
C TYR A 128 1.59 3.34 16.85
N TYR A 129 0.34 3.55 17.29
CA TYR A 129 -0.02 3.42 18.70
C TYR A 129 0.31 2.01 19.21
N VAL A 130 -0.16 0.96 18.52
CA VAL A 130 0.12 -0.44 18.87
C VAL A 130 1.60 -0.76 18.73
N ALA A 131 2.24 -0.30 17.64
CA ALA A 131 3.67 -0.54 17.43
C ALA A 131 4.54 0.05 18.56
N ASN A 132 4.20 1.25 19.05
CA ASN A 132 4.89 1.87 20.16
C ASN A 132 4.65 1.16 21.51
N GLU A 133 3.44 0.66 21.76
CA GLU A 133 3.15 -0.10 22.99
C GLU A 133 3.88 -1.45 23.03
N GLU A 134 4.04 -2.09 21.87
CA GLU A 134 4.60 -3.43 21.75
C GLU A 134 6.07 -3.47 21.30
N ASN A 135 6.74 -2.32 21.18
CA ASN A 135 8.11 -2.21 20.66
C ASN A 135 8.27 -2.87 19.26
N ARG A 136 7.39 -2.55 18.33
CA ARG A 136 7.37 -3.07 16.95
C ARG A 136 7.58 -1.96 15.92
N VAL A 137 7.91 -2.33 14.68
CA VAL A 137 7.88 -1.43 13.52
C VAL A 137 6.55 -1.52 12.78
N VAL A 138 6.16 -0.46 12.08
CA VAL A 138 4.99 -0.46 11.19
C VAL A 138 5.42 -0.79 9.76
N LEU A 139 4.91 -1.89 9.22
CA LEU A 139 5.09 -2.26 7.81
C LEU A 139 4.00 -1.63 6.94
N GLY A 140 4.41 -1.02 5.84
CA GLY A 140 3.50 -0.51 4.82
C GLY A 140 3.21 -1.47 3.69
N THR A 141 2.17 -1.11 2.94
CA THR A 141 1.64 -1.92 1.84
C THR A 141 1.66 -1.16 0.53
N GLY A 142 2.27 0.04 0.49
CA GLY A 142 2.31 0.83 -0.72
C GLY A 142 3.20 0.17 -1.77
N ASN A 143 2.65 -0.06 -2.96
CA ASN A 143 3.40 -0.59 -4.09
C ASN A 143 4.03 0.54 -4.93
N ARG A 144 4.86 0.16 -5.92
CA ARG A 144 5.57 1.10 -6.79
C ARG A 144 4.62 1.98 -7.61
N ALA A 145 3.51 1.41 -8.09
CA ALA A 145 2.55 2.14 -8.92
C ALA A 145 1.86 3.26 -8.13
N GLU A 146 1.39 2.96 -6.91
CA GLU A 146 0.81 3.94 -5.98
C GLU A 146 1.84 5.00 -5.58
N ALA A 147 3.07 4.59 -5.26
CA ALA A 147 4.13 5.52 -4.89
C ALA A 147 4.43 6.53 -6.01
N LEU A 148 4.56 6.05 -7.25
CA LEU A 148 4.89 6.89 -8.39
C LEU A 148 3.72 7.76 -8.84
N THR A 149 2.50 7.24 -8.87
CA THR A 149 1.30 8.05 -9.22
C THR A 149 0.86 8.97 -8.08
N GLY A 150 1.32 8.70 -6.85
CA GLY A 150 0.87 9.41 -5.66
C GLY A 150 -0.53 9.03 -5.22
N TYR A 151 -1.02 7.87 -5.63
CA TYR A 151 -2.33 7.35 -5.26
C TYR A 151 -2.32 6.77 -3.84
N PHE A 152 -2.07 7.65 -2.87
CA PHE A 152 -2.07 7.37 -1.45
C PHE A 152 -2.28 8.66 -0.65
N THR A 153 -2.69 8.52 0.62
CA THR A 153 -2.79 9.65 1.54
C THR A 153 -1.43 9.95 2.15
N LYS A 154 -0.91 11.16 1.88
CA LYS A 154 0.32 11.63 2.54
C LYS A 154 0.10 11.68 4.06
N TYR A 155 1.00 10.99 4.79
CA TYR A 155 0.93 10.74 6.24
C TYR A 155 -0.27 9.91 6.69
N GLY A 156 -0.87 9.13 5.78
CA GLY A 156 -1.93 8.17 6.07
C GLY A 156 -1.42 6.74 5.96
N ASP A 157 -1.89 6.02 4.96
CA ASP A 157 -1.54 4.62 4.66
C ASP A 157 -0.04 4.41 4.39
N GLN A 158 0.68 5.44 3.93
CA GLN A 158 2.13 5.43 3.75
C GLN A 158 2.92 6.02 4.94
N ALA A 159 2.28 6.33 6.07
CA ALA A 159 2.99 6.67 7.30
C ALA A 159 3.44 5.37 7.98
N VAL A 160 4.63 4.91 7.60
CA VAL A 160 5.18 3.59 7.97
C VAL A 160 6.71 3.67 8.10
N ASP A 161 7.31 2.67 8.75
CA ASP A 161 8.76 2.61 8.91
C ASP A 161 9.45 2.05 7.66
N CYS A 162 8.78 1.15 6.93
CA CYS A 162 9.24 0.67 5.63
C CYS A 162 8.10 0.19 4.74
N ASN A 163 8.37 0.05 3.43
CA ASN A 163 7.46 -0.53 2.45
C ASN A 163 8.10 -1.77 1.79
N PRO A 164 7.87 -2.98 2.30
CA PRO A 164 8.50 -4.20 1.78
C PRO A 164 8.28 -4.45 0.29
N ILE A 165 7.12 -4.04 -0.23
CA ILE A 165 6.74 -4.19 -1.65
C ILE A 165 6.82 -2.87 -2.44
N GLY A 166 7.41 -1.81 -1.86
CA GLY A 166 7.45 -0.48 -2.49
C GLY A 166 8.24 -0.40 -3.80
N ASN A 167 9.01 -1.43 -4.12
CA ASN A 167 9.73 -1.56 -5.39
C ASN A 167 9.01 -2.43 -6.43
N LEU A 168 7.84 -2.99 -6.11
CA LEU A 168 7.09 -3.88 -7.00
C LEU A 168 5.91 -3.15 -7.65
N TYR A 169 5.69 -3.40 -8.94
CA TYR A 169 4.48 -2.99 -9.65
C TYR A 169 3.29 -3.89 -9.30
N LYS A 170 2.07 -3.46 -9.62
CA LYS A 170 0.85 -4.19 -9.21
C LYS A 170 0.82 -5.61 -9.77
N GLN A 171 1.23 -5.80 -11.02
CA GLN A 171 1.36 -7.14 -11.62
C GLN A 171 2.28 -8.07 -10.80
N GLN A 172 3.40 -7.53 -10.33
CA GLN A 172 4.40 -8.27 -9.56
C GLN A 172 3.92 -8.56 -8.13
N VAL A 173 3.17 -7.65 -7.52
CA VAL A 173 2.53 -7.87 -6.21
C VAL A 173 1.53 -9.03 -6.31
N ARG A 174 0.63 -9.03 -7.30
CA ARG A 174 -0.33 -10.14 -7.52
C ARG A 174 0.39 -11.46 -7.76
N GLN A 175 1.44 -11.46 -8.57
CA GLN A 175 2.27 -12.64 -8.83
C GLN A 175 2.89 -13.18 -7.53
N LEU A 176 3.45 -12.30 -6.71
CA LEU A 176 4.11 -12.67 -5.46
C LEU A 176 3.09 -13.20 -4.43
N ALA A 177 1.89 -12.61 -4.35
CA ALA A 177 0.80 -13.09 -3.52
C ALA A 177 0.47 -14.56 -3.83
N ALA A 178 0.24 -14.87 -5.11
CA ALA A 178 -0.06 -16.22 -5.55
C ALA A 178 1.11 -17.19 -5.28
N HIS A 179 2.34 -16.75 -5.48
CA HIS A 179 3.54 -17.56 -5.20
C HIS A 179 3.70 -17.91 -3.71
N LEU A 180 3.28 -17.01 -2.82
CA LEU A 180 3.28 -17.21 -1.37
C LEU A 180 2.13 -18.11 -0.89
N GLY A 181 1.21 -18.48 -1.79
CA GLY A 181 0.07 -19.34 -1.48
C GLY A 181 -1.16 -18.60 -0.97
N ALA A 182 -1.26 -17.28 -1.19
CA ALA A 182 -2.50 -16.56 -0.94
C ALA A 182 -3.63 -17.12 -1.83
N PRO A 183 -4.86 -17.26 -1.30
CA PRO A 183 -6.03 -17.65 -2.09
C PRO A 183 -6.19 -16.80 -3.37
N ASP A 184 -6.54 -17.45 -4.48
CA ASP A 184 -6.65 -16.79 -5.79
C ASP A 184 -7.59 -15.57 -5.76
N ASP A 185 -8.68 -15.64 -5.00
CA ASP A 185 -9.64 -14.56 -4.86
C ASP A 185 -9.10 -13.35 -4.08
N LEU A 186 -8.09 -13.53 -3.23
CA LEU A 186 -7.35 -12.44 -2.57
C LEU A 186 -6.20 -11.92 -3.44
N ALA A 187 -5.51 -12.83 -4.14
CA ALA A 187 -4.39 -12.48 -5.02
C ALA A 187 -4.84 -11.70 -6.27
N GLU A 188 -6.04 -11.98 -6.77
CA GLU A 188 -6.62 -11.31 -7.94
C GLU A 188 -7.56 -10.16 -7.57
N LYS A 189 -7.84 -9.96 -6.27
CA LYS A 189 -8.81 -8.98 -5.80
C LYS A 189 -8.51 -7.59 -6.35
N GLN A 190 -9.54 -6.92 -6.83
CA GLN A 190 -9.42 -5.56 -7.31
C GLN A 190 -8.99 -4.63 -6.16
N ALA A 191 -8.00 -3.79 -6.43
CA ALA A 191 -7.51 -2.83 -5.46
C ALA A 191 -8.53 -1.71 -5.24
N THR A 192 -8.75 -1.39 -3.97
CA THR A 192 -9.58 -0.28 -3.53
C THR A 192 -8.96 0.34 -2.30
N ALA A 193 -8.89 1.68 -2.25
CA ALA A 193 -8.45 2.40 -1.06
C ALA A 193 -9.51 2.43 0.07
N GLU A 194 -10.74 1.95 -0.18
CA GLU A 194 -11.86 1.88 0.78
C GLU A 194 -12.07 3.18 1.59
N LEU A 195 -11.92 4.33 0.94
CA LEU A 195 -12.10 5.64 1.54
C LEU A 195 -13.58 6.07 1.52
N TRP A 196 -14.36 5.57 0.56
CA TRP A 196 -15.80 5.77 0.42
C TRP A 196 -16.44 4.61 -0.36
N ALA A 197 -17.78 4.53 -0.32
CA ALA A 197 -18.55 3.47 -1.00
C ALA A 197 -18.30 3.44 -2.51
N ASP A 198 -18.24 2.22 -3.07
CA ASP A 198 -18.04 1.92 -4.49
C ASP A 198 -16.74 2.45 -5.11
N GLN A 199 -15.74 2.80 -4.29
CA GLN A 199 -14.44 3.24 -4.78
C GLN A 199 -13.69 2.10 -5.48
N THR A 200 -13.17 2.39 -6.67
CA THR A 200 -12.15 1.55 -7.34
C THR A 200 -10.99 2.43 -7.76
N ASP A 201 -9.78 1.91 -7.60
CA ASP A 201 -8.56 2.68 -7.90
C ASP A 201 -8.49 3.01 -9.40
N GLU A 202 -8.79 2.05 -10.27
CA GLU A 202 -8.83 2.22 -11.73
C GLU A 202 -9.94 3.18 -12.18
N GLY A 203 -11.05 3.24 -11.44
CA GLY A 203 -12.12 4.21 -11.70
C GLY A 203 -11.69 5.65 -11.42
N GLU A 204 -10.92 5.87 -10.34
CA GLU A 204 -10.39 7.19 -9.98
C GLU A 204 -9.17 7.58 -10.84
N LEU A 205 -8.32 6.61 -11.19
CA LEU A 205 -7.14 6.81 -12.02
C LEU A 205 -7.49 6.89 -13.51
N GLY A 206 -8.65 6.38 -13.93
CA GLY A 206 -9.12 6.36 -15.32
C GLY A 206 -8.35 5.42 -16.25
N LEU A 207 -7.48 4.57 -15.70
CA LEU A 207 -6.65 3.61 -16.42
C LEU A 207 -6.52 2.34 -15.57
N ASP A 208 -6.43 1.18 -16.22
CA ASP A 208 -6.14 -0.08 -15.54
C ASP A 208 -4.68 -0.13 -15.05
N TYR A 209 -4.46 -0.92 -13.99
CA TYR A 209 -3.13 -1.03 -13.39
C TYR A 209 -2.09 -1.61 -14.34
N ASP A 210 -2.47 -2.52 -15.23
CA ASP A 210 -1.52 -3.12 -16.16
C ASP A 210 -0.97 -2.06 -17.13
N THR A 211 -1.81 -1.09 -17.54
CA THR A 211 -1.44 0.05 -18.39
C THR A 211 -0.57 1.03 -17.63
N ILE A 212 -0.96 1.35 -16.39
CA ILE A 212 -0.20 2.25 -15.51
C ILE A 212 1.19 1.67 -15.24
N ASP A 213 1.26 0.41 -14.83
CA ASP A 213 2.50 -0.33 -14.56
C ASP A 213 3.42 -0.28 -15.78
N ALA A 214 2.91 -0.61 -16.98
CA ALA A 214 3.68 -0.62 -18.21
C ALA A 214 4.23 0.76 -18.59
N ILE A 215 3.41 1.82 -18.45
CA ILE A 215 3.84 3.20 -18.72
C ILE A 215 4.89 3.64 -17.69
N LEU A 216 4.66 3.40 -16.40
CA LEU A 216 5.62 3.73 -15.36
C LEU A 216 6.96 3.03 -15.60
N ALA A 217 6.94 1.73 -15.90
CA ALA A 217 8.14 0.93 -16.13
C ALA A 217 8.97 1.39 -17.33
N LEU A 218 8.35 1.72 -18.46
CA LEU A 218 9.08 2.09 -19.68
C LEU A 218 9.38 3.59 -19.79
N HIS A 219 8.50 4.44 -19.28
CA HIS A 219 8.53 5.89 -19.52
C HIS A 219 8.95 6.74 -18.33
N VAL A 220 8.65 6.30 -17.10
CA VAL A 220 8.98 7.05 -15.87
C VAL A 220 10.27 6.53 -15.26
N ASP A 221 10.35 5.23 -15.02
CA ASP A 221 11.55 4.57 -14.52
C ASP A 221 12.51 4.19 -15.63
N GLY A 222 11.97 3.86 -16.80
CA GLY A 222 12.73 3.75 -18.04
C GLY A 222 12.90 5.09 -18.75
N ASP A 223 13.77 5.10 -19.75
CA ASP A 223 14.15 6.31 -20.50
C ASP A 223 13.43 6.44 -21.87
N LEU A 224 12.36 5.68 -22.12
CA LEU A 224 11.67 5.77 -23.40
C LEU A 224 10.99 7.13 -23.55
N SER A 225 11.20 7.79 -24.70
CA SER A 225 10.40 8.97 -25.07
C SER A 225 8.91 8.62 -25.22
N PRO A 226 7.98 9.58 -25.09
CA PRO A 226 6.55 9.30 -25.23
C PRO A 226 6.20 8.57 -26.54
N ALA A 227 6.81 8.96 -27.67
CA ALA A 227 6.59 8.31 -28.97
C ALA A 227 7.17 6.88 -29.06
N ALA A 228 8.20 6.57 -28.27
CA ALA A 228 8.73 5.21 -28.19
C ALA A 228 7.85 4.33 -27.29
N THR A 229 7.37 4.87 -26.16
CA THR A 229 6.42 4.20 -25.26
C THR A 229 5.11 3.88 -25.98
N GLU A 230 4.54 4.85 -26.72
CA GLU A 230 3.32 4.68 -27.54
C GLU A 230 3.46 3.48 -28.49
N ARG A 231 4.57 3.41 -29.24
CA ARG A 231 4.84 2.29 -30.16
C ARG A 231 5.13 0.96 -29.46
N ALA A 232 5.72 1.00 -28.28
CA ALA A 232 6.10 -0.21 -27.54
C ALA A 232 4.90 -0.87 -26.85
N LEU A 233 3.96 -0.06 -26.35
CA LEU A 233 2.82 -0.52 -25.56
C LEU A 233 1.51 -0.58 -26.34
N ASP A 234 1.44 0.05 -27.52
CA ASP A 234 0.20 0.22 -28.30
C ASP A 234 -0.90 0.93 -27.47
N VAL A 235 -0.50 2.00 -26.76
CA VAL A 235 -1.37 2.82 -25.91
C VAL A 235 -1.43 4.26 -26.40
N ASP A 236 -2.57 4.92 -26.17
CA ASP A 236 -2.76 6.30 -26.56
C ASP A 236 -1.80 7.25 -25.83
N ARG A 237 -1.38 8.30 -26.55
CA ARG A 237 -0.53 9.35 -25.99
C ARG A 237 -1.15 10.05 -24.77
N ASP A 238 -2.47 10.13 -24.73
CA ASP A 238 -3.20 10.75 -23.62
C ASP A 238 -3.00 9.94 -22.32
N ALA A 239 -3.00 8.61 -22.38
CA ALA A 239 -2.71 7.76 -21.22
C ALA A 239 -1.28 7.97 -20.71
N ILE A 240 -0.29 8.06 -21.61
CA ILE A 240 1.11 8.34 -21.25
C ILE A 240 1.22 9.71 -20.57
N THR A 241 0.55 10.71 -21.13
CA THR A 241 0.53 12.07 -20.59
C THR A 241 -0.11 12.10 -19.21
N GLN A 242 -1.26 11.46 -19.03
CA GLN A 242 -1.98 11.35 -17.76
C GLN A 242 -1.13 10.70 -16.65
N VAL A 243 -0.51 9.54 -16.93
CA VAL A 243 0.38 8.88 -15.95
C VAL A 243 1.57 9.78 -15.59
N ARG A 244 2.13 10.48 -16.57
CA ARG A 244 3.24 11.42 -16.31
C ARG A 244 2.80 12.61 -15.47
N GLU A 245 1.61 13.15 -15.71
CA GLU A 245 1.03 14.24 -14.92
C GLU A 245 0.77 13.80 -13.47
N LEU A 246 0.20 12.61 -13.26
CA LEU A 246 0.05 12.02 -11.92
C LEU A 246 1.41 11.91 -11.22
N TYR A 247 2.43 11.41 -11.91
CA TYR A 247 3.78 11.32 -11.37
C TYR A 247 4.35 12.69 -10.97
N GLU A 248 4.34 13.68 -11.87
CA GLU A 248 4.92 14.99 -11.57
C GLU A 248 4.13 15.73 -10.46
N ALA A 249 2.79 15.68 -10.50
CA ALA A 249 1.92 16.33 -9.53
C ALA A 249 2.10 15.77 -8.11
N SER A 250 2.43 14.49 -7.98
CA SER A 250 2.59 13.82 -6.69
C SER A 250 4.01 13.85 -6.12
N LYS A 251 4.96 14.54 -6.77
CA LYS A 251 6.36 14.64 -6.32
C LYS A 251 6.51 15.04 -4.85
N HIS A 252 5.63 15.92 -4.36
CA HIS A 252 5.63 16.39 -2.96
C HIS A 252 5.28 15.30 -1.92
N LYS A 253 4.80 14.13 -2.35
CA LYS A 253 4.47 12.98 -1.49
C LYS A 253 5.62 11.97 -1.36
N ARG A 254 6.59 11.99 -2.29
CA ARG A 254 7.71 11.03 -2.35
C ARG A 254 9.02 11.50 -1.68
N ALA A 255 8.98 12.65 -1.02
CA ALA A 255 10.15 13.21 -0.36
C ALA A 255 9.75 13.79 0.99
N MET A 256 10.74 13.85 1.89
CA MET A 256 10.61 14.63 3.12
C MET A 256 10.27 16.09 2.78
N PRO A 257 9.53 16.79 3.66
CA PRO A 257 9.28 18.21 3.50
C PRO A 257 10.59 18.97 3.21
N PRO A 258 10.63 19.82 2.18
CA PRO A 258 11.85 20.54 1.85
C PRO A 258 12.24 21.47 3.01
N ALA A 259 13.51 21.44 3.38
CA ALA A 259 14.12 22.39 4.32
C ALA A 259 15.03 23.36 3.54
N PRO A 260 15.18 24.62 3.98
CA PRO A 260 16.19 25.51 3.42
C PRO A 260 17.57 24.86 3.60
N VAL A 261 18.38 24.85 2.54
CA VAL A 261 19.78 24.45 2.63
C VAL A 261 20.56 25.50 3.41
N ASP A 262 21.54 25.07 4.20
CA ASP A 262 22.44 26.02 4.86
C ASP A 262 23.08 26.93 3.81
N PRO A 263 23.11 28.26 4.04
CA PRO A 263 23.50 29.22 3.01
C PRO A 263 24.96 29.05 2.54
N THR A 264 25.84 28.35 3.27
CA THR A 264 27.15 27.80 2.85
C THR A 264 27.73 26.95 4.01
N PRO A 265 28.72 26.07 3.78
CA PRO A 265 29.10 24.98 4.70
C PRO A 265 29.72 25.43 6.02
#